data_AF-A0A1J3DFN8-F1
#
_entry.id   AF-A0A1J3DFN8-F1
#
_cell.length_a   1.000
_cell.length_b   1.000
_cell.length_c   1.000
_cell.angle_alpha   90.00
_cell.angle_beta   90.00
_cell.angle_gamma   90.00
#
_symmetry.space_group_name_H-M   'P 1'
#
loop_
_entity.id
_entity.type
_entity.pdbx_description
1 polymer ?
#
loop_
_entity_poly.entity_id
_entity_poly.type
_entity_poly.pdbx_seq_one_letter_code
_entity_poly.pdbx_strand_id
1 'polypeptide(L)'
;PKLQDLQALKFLNLSFNNLEGRIPSDGIFKDTSEAHMEGNPKLCSHTTCKKSRMPGKLLKVSIITCAVGVIAICVITFLILKRKEK
;
A
#
# COMPACT_ATOMS: atom_id res chain seq x y z
N PRO A 1 -16.45 20.87 -15.77
CA PRO A 1 -16.27 19.91 -16.90
C PRO A 1 -15.17 18.92 -16.51
N LYS A 2 -15.38 17.60 -16.65
CA LYS A 2 -14.33 16.62 -16.41
C LYS A 2 -13.54 16.37 -17.68
N LEU A 3 -12.28 15.95 -17.55
CA LEU A 3 -11.44 15.61 -18.71
C LEU A 3 -12.08 14.53 -19.61
N GLN A 4 -12.73 13.54 -19.00
CA GLN A 4 -13.47 12.49 -19.71
C GLN A 4 -14.68 12.99 -20.52
N ASP A 5 -15.17 14.21 -20.25
CA ASP A 5 -16.34 14.78 -20.95
C ASP A 5 -15.91 15.63 -22.16
N LEU A 6 -14.61 15.88 -22.34
CA LEU A 6 -14.08 16.73 -23.40
C LEU A 6 -13.91 15.95 -24.71
N GLN A 7 -14.92 16.01 -25.58
CA GLN A 7 -14.91 15.31 -26.87
C GLN A 7 -13.82 15.78 -27.85
N ALA A 8 -13.40 17.04 -27.74
CA ALA A 8 -12.35 17.61 -28.58
C ALA A 8 -10.92 17.29 -28.08
N LEU A 9 -10.78 16.70 -26.89
CA LEU A 9 -9.48 16.35 -26.31
C LEU A 9 -8.99 15.05 -26.95
N LYS A 10 -7.87 15.13 -27.69
CA LYS A 10 -7.27 14.00 -28.42
C LYS A 10 -5.92 13.53 -27.88
N PHE A 11 -5.34 14.31 -26.97
CA PHE A 11 -4.05 14.00 -26.39
C PHE A 11 -4.02 14.49 -24.95
N LEU A 12 -3.61 13.61 -24.04
CA LEU A 12 -3.50 13.90 -22.63
C LEU A 12 -2.21 13.26 -22.10
N ASN A 13 -1.28 14.08 -21.63
CA ASN A 13 -0.08 13.60 -20.97
C ASN A 13 -0.09 14.04 -19.49
N LEU A 14 -0.19 13.04 -18.61
CA LEU A 14 -0.16 13.18 -17.15
C LEU A 14 1.01 12.38 -16.56
N SER A 15 1.98 11.97 -17.37
CA SER A 15 3.07 11.10 -16.95
C SER A 15 3.98 11.78 -15.92
N PHE A 16 4.62 10.97 -15.08
CA PHE A 16 5.63 11.38 -14.08
C PHE A 16 5.14 12.43 -13.08
N ASN A 17 3.88 12.34 -12.68
CA ASN A 17 3.31 13.13 -11.60
C ASN A 17 3.16 12.30 -10.32
N ASN A 18 2.60 12.90 -9.28
CA ASN A 18 2.25 12.23 -8.01
C ASN A 18 0.73 12.05 -7.90
N LEU A 19 0.07 11.65 -9.00
CA LEU A 19 -1.38 11.43 -9.03
C LEU A 19 -1.74 10.12 -8.31
N GLU A 20 -2.93 10.09 -7.72
CA GLU A 20 -3.43 8.96 -6.95
C GLU A 20 -4.91 8.68 -7.22
N GLY A 21 -5.33 7.45 -6.92
CA GLY A 21 -6.74 7.04 -7.01
C GLY A 21 -7.11 6.36 -8.33
N ARG A 22 -8.41 6.30 -8.61
CA ARG A 22 -8.97 5.53 -9.73
C ARG A 22 -8.85 6.31 -11.04
N ILE A 23 -8.34 5.64 -12.07
CA ILE A 23 -8.37 6.13 -13.45
C ILE A 23 -9.82 6.10 -13.97
N PRO A 24 -10.37 7.22 -14.47
CA PRO A 24 -11.69 7.24 -15.10
C PRO A 24 -11.77 6.28 -16.29
N SER A 25 -12.95 5.75 -16.58
CA SER A 25 -13.12 4.70 -17.61
C SER A 25 -13.74 5.21 -18.91
N ASP A 26 -13.98 6.52 -19.02
CA ASP A 26 -14.66 7.17 -20.14
C ASP A 26 -13.81 8.25 -20.82
N GLY A 27 -14.23 8.66 -22.02
CA GLY A 27 -13.54 9.66 -22.83
C GLY A 27 -12.13 9.22 -23.22
N ILE A 28 -11.20 10.18 -23.22
CA ILE A 28 -9.79 9.95 -23.60
C ILE A 28 -9.09 8.87 -22.76
N PHE A 29 -9.57 8.59 -21.54
CA PHE A 29 -8.99 7.56 -20.68
C PHE A 29 -9.32 6.12 -21.13
N LYS A 30 -10.21 5.94 -22.12
CA LYS A 30 -10.42 4.63 -22.78
C LYS A 30 -9.26 4.26 -23.69
N ASP A 31 -8.59 5.24 -24.28
CA ASP A 31 -7.50 5.04 -25.22
C ASP A 31 -6.15 5.25 -24.52
N THR A 32 -5.49 4.14 -24.19
CA THR A 32 -4.18 4.16 -23.54
C THR A 32 -3.06 4.67 -24.45
N SER A 33 -3.31 4.86 -25.75
CA SER A 33 -2.36 5.46 -26.69
C SER A 33 -2.46 6.99 -26.75
N GLU A 34 -3.61 7.56 -26.38
CA GLU A 34 -3.84 9.02 -26.35
C GLU A 34 -3.72 9.62 -24.94
N ALA A 35 -3.85 8.78 -23.90
CA ALA A 35 -3.73 9.16 -22.49
C ALA A 35 -2.49 8.53 -21.83
N HIS A 36 -1.44 9.33 -21.65
CA HIS A 36 -0.20 8.93 -20.99
C HIS A 36 -0.27 9.17 -19.48
N MET A 37 -0.07 8.12 -18.68
CA MET A 37 -0.23 8.14 -17.21
C MET A 37 0.92 7.43 -16.47
N GLU A 38 2.01 7.12 -17.16
CA GLU A 38 3.18 6.43 -16.60
C GLU A 38 3.81 7.23 -15.45
N GLY A 39 4.57 6.57 -14.57
CA GLY A 39 5.26 7.28 -13.48
C GLY A 39 4.36 7.77 -12.34
N ASN A 40 3.07 7.40 -12.31
CA ASN A 40 2.14 7.69 -11.22
C ASN A 40 1.82 6.40 -10.41
N PRO A 41 2.67 5.98 -9.46
CA PRO A 41 2.59 4.66 -8.82
C PRO A 41 1.36 4.44 -7.93
N LYS A 42 0.64 5.51 -7.57
CA LYS A 42 -0.57 5.46 -6.74
C LYS A 42 -1.86 5.48 -7.54
N LEU A 43 -1.79 5.54 -8.88
CA LEU A 43 -2.95 5.34 -9.72
C LEU A 43 -3.33 3.86 -9.75
N CYS A 44 -4.63 3.61 -9.81
CA CYS A 44 -5.17 2.27 -9.92
C CYS A 44 -6.27 2.22 -10.99
N SER A 45 -6.30 1.12 -11.74
CA SER A 45 -7.40 0.78 -12.63
C SER A 45 -8.58 0.24 -11.82
N HIS A 46 -9.75 0.17 -12.44
CA HIS A 46 -10.96 -0.37 -11.82
C HIS A 46 -10.73 -1.73 -11.15
N THR A 47 -9.89 -2.58 -11.75
CA THR A 47 -9.53 -3.91 -11.25
C THR A 47 -8.53 -3.88 -10.09
N THR A 48 -7.59 -2.93 -10.07
CA THR A 48 -6.52 -2.85 -9.05
C THR A 48 -6.87 -1.98 -7.84
N CYS A 49 -7.88 -1.10 -7.93
CA CYS A 49 -8.33 -0.31 -6.77
C CYS A 49 -9.08 -1.13 -5.70
N LYS A 50 -9.31 -2.44 -5.91
CA LYS A 50 -9.76 -3.34 -4.84
C LYS A 50 -8.63 -3.52 -3.85
N LYS A 51 -8.56 -2.57 -2.90
CA LYS A 51 -7.74 -2.51 -1.69
C LYS A 51 -6.68 -3.62 -1.64
N SER A 52 -5.41 -3.23 -1.72
CA SER A 52 -4.43 -3.85 -0.84
C SER A 52 -4.97 -3.66 0.58
N ARG A 53 -5.76 -4.63 1.07
CA ARG A 53 -5.74 -4.93 2.48
C ARG A 53 -4.31 -5.35 2.73
N MET A 54 -3.46 -4.37 3.05
CA MET A 54 -2.24 -4.65 3.78
C MET A 54 -2.67 -5.56 4.92
N PRO A 55 -2.24 -6.82 4.94
CA PRO A 55 -2.78 -7.76 5.90
C PRO A 55 -2.31 -7.30 7.28
N GLY A 56 -3.16 -6.54 7.99
CA GLY A 56 -2.91 -6.13 9.37
C GLY A 56 -2.68 -7.32 10.30
N LYS A 57 -2.91 -8.55 9.82
CA LYS A 57 -2.46 -9.80 10.43
C LYS A 57 -0.93 -9.82 10.63
N LEU A 58 -0.11 -9.37 9.67
CA LEU A 58 1.35 -9.46 9.79
C LEU A 58 1.90 -8.48 10.85
N LEU A 59 1.34 -7.27 10.92
CA LEU A 59 1.69 -6.27 11.94
C LEU A 59 1.27 -6.75 13.34
N LYS A 60 0.07 -7.34 13.49
CA LYS A 60 -0.40 -7.91 14.76
C LYS A 60 0.42 -9.12 15.19
N VAL A 61 0.79 -10.01 14.25
CA VAL A 61 1.66 -11.17 14.53
C VAL A 61 3.03 -10.72 15.01
N SER A 62 3.64 -9.71 14.36
CA SER A 62 4.94 -9.17 14.79
C SER A 62 4.91 -8.66 16.24
N ILE A 63 3.84 -7.95 16.64
CA ILE A 63 3.70 -7.42 18.00
C ILE A 63 3.59 -8.55 19.03
N ILE A 64 2.78 -9.57 18.74
CA ILE A 64 2.60 -10.72 19.65
C ILE A 64 3.91 -11.51 19.81
N THR A 65 4.65 -11.75 18.72
CA THR A 65 5.91 -12.49 18.76
C THR A 65 6.98 -11.77 19.60
N CYS A 66 7.08 -10.44 19.48
CA CYS A 66 8.02 -9.66 20.29
C CYS A 66 7.71 -9.74 21.79
N ALA A 67 6.44 -9.64 22.19
CA ALA A 67 6.05 -9.67 23.59
C ALA A 67 6.39 -11.01 24.28
N VAL A 68 6.15 -12.14 23.60
CA VAL A 68 6.45 -13.48 24.14
C VAL A 68 7.97 -13.67 24.30
N GLY A 69 8.76 -13.23 23.33
CA GLY A 69 10.22 -13.34 23.39
C GLY A 69 10.82 -12.59 24.59
N VAL A 70 10.35 -11.35 24.85
CA VAL A 70 10.81 -10.55 26.00
C VAL A 70 10.48 -11.23 27.33
N ILE A 71 9.26 -11.75 27.48
CA ILE A 71 8.85 -12.45 28.71
C ILE A 71 9.72 -13.68 28.97
N ALA A 72 9.99 -14.49 27.94
CA ALA A 72 10.83 -15.68 28.08
C ALA A 72 12.26 -15.33 28.52
N ILE A 73 12.86 -14.29 27.92
CA ILE A 73 14.19 -13.81 28.30
C ILE A 73 14.21 -13.36 29.76
N CYS A 74 13.23 -12.56 30.20
CA CYS A 74 13.14 -12.10 31.58
C CYS A 74 13.06 -13.26 32.58
N VAL A 75 12.26 -14.30 32.28
CA VAL A 75 12.13 -15.50 33.12
C VAL A 75 13.45 -16.27 33.19
N ILE A 76 14.12 -16.48 32.05
CA ILE A 76 15.41 -17.17 32.01
C ILE A 76 16.46 -16.41 32.83
N THR A 77 16.55 -15.09 32.68
CA THR A 77 17.47 -14.27 33.47
C THR A 77 17.17 -14.38 34.96
N PHE A 78 15.90 -14.31 35.37
CA PHE A 78 15.49 -14.46 36.77
C PHE A 78 15.88 -15.83 37.35
N LEU A 79 15.66 -16.92 36.60
CA LEU A 79 16.05 -18.27 37.04
C LEU A 79 17.57 -18.41 37.18
N ILE A 80 18.36 -17.83 36.27
CA ILE A 80 19.82 -17.82 36.37
C ILE A 80 20.29 -17.04 37.60
N LEU A 81 19.69 -15.87 37.88
CA LEU A 81 20.00 -15.08 39.08
C LEU A 81 19.66 -15.86 40.36
N LYS A 82 18.51 -16.55 40.39
CA LYS A 82 18.13 -17.41 41.52
C LYS A 82 19.02 -18.64 41.70
N ARG A 83 19.62 -19.16 40.62
CA ARG A 83 20.62 -20.25 40.70
C ARG A 83 21.96 -19.76 41.22
N LYS A 84 22.33 -18.49 41.01
CA LYS A 84 23.56 -17.90 41.56
C LYS A 84 23.48 -17.53 43.04
N GLU A 85 22.27 -17.29 43.56
CA GLU A 85 22.07 -17.05 45.00
C GLU A 85 22.12 -18.33 45.87
N LYS A 86 22.02 -19.52 45.27
CA LYS A 86 22.16 -20.81 45.95
C LYS A 86 23.58 -21.33 45.80
#